data_AF-A0A8H3BCX7-F1
#
_entry.id   AF-A0A8H3BCX7-F1
#
_cell.length_a   1.000
_cell.length_b   1.000
_cell.length_c   1.000
_cell.angle_alpha   90.00
_cell.angle_beta   90.00
_cell.angle_gamma   90.00
#
_symmetry.space_group_name_H-M   'P 1'
#
loop_
_entity.id
_entity.type
_entity.pdbx_description
1 polymer ?
#
loop_
_entity_poly.entity_id
_entity_poly.type
_entity_poly.pdbx_seq_one_letter_code
_entity_poly.pdbx_strand_id
1 'polypeptide(L)'
;MRFSFALAALPVALVAAAPSGKRCTGTISSLNDVTAAQKCTTININAFTVPAGKTFAISALDGTTINLLGDVKFGVANWAGPLFSVAGNNLVFNGNGHTFDGQGASYWDGQGGNGGVTKPHPMMKIKMSGTYSNVKVLNSPAHVYSVSNPAKLVMSKLTIDNSAGDKANSKSGGSAAGHNTDGFDVSTTDLTIEDSTIYNQDDCIAINKGS
;
A
#
# COMPACT_ATOMS: atom_id res chain seq x y z
N MET A 1 -7.46 44.24 -56.72
CA MET A 1 -7.04 43.10 -55.86
C MET A 1 -7.67 43.34 -54.50
N ARG A 2 -8.74 42.62 -54.14
CA ARG A 2 -9.45 42.78 -52.86
C ARG A 2 -8.85 41.78 -51.85
N PHE A 3 -8.19 42.27 -50.81
CA PHE A 3 -7.67 41.44 -49.72
C PHE A 3 -8.77 41.24 -48.68
N SER A 4 -9.32 40.03 -48.59
CA SER A 4 -10.18 39.62 -47.48
C SER A 4 -9.30 39.21 -46.30
N PHE A 5 -9.41 39.94 -45.18
CA PHE A 5 -8.85 39.52 -43.90
C PHE A 5 -9.78 38.51 -43.25
N ALA A 6 -9.35 37.26 -43.16
CA ALA A 6 -10.02 36.24 -42.36
C ALA A 6 -9.63 36.41 -40.89
N LEU A 7 -10.60 36.74 -40.04
CA LEU A 7 -10.44 36.84 -38.60
C LEU A 7 -10.40 35.42 -38.01
N ALA A 8 -9.22 34.93 -37.64
CA ALA A 8 -9.06 33.64 -36.98
C ALA A 8 -9.47 33.75 -35.50
N ALA A 9 -10.61 33.16 -35.14
CA ALA A 9 -11.03 33.02 -33.75
C ALA A 9 -10.23 31.89 -33.08
N LEU A 10 -9.38 32.25 -32.11
CA LEU A 10 -8.68 31.28 -31.25
C LEU A 10 -9.66 30.69 -30.22
N PRO A 11 -9.74 29.35 -30.09
CA PRO A 11 -10.59 28.73 -29.08
C PRO A 11 -9.99 28.96 -27.70
N VAL A 12 -10.76 29.59 -26.81
CA VAL A 12 -10.43 29.71 -25.39
C VAL A 12 -10.62 28.33 -24.76
N ALA A 13 -9.52 27.65 -24.45
CA ALA A 13 -9.56 26.41 -23.68
C ALA A 13 -9.94 26.75 -22.22
N LEU A 14 -11.15 26.41 -21.81
CA LEU A 14 -11.51 26.38 -20.39
C LEU A 14 -10.70 25.27 -19.71
N VAL A 15 -9.66 25.64 -18.97
CA VAL A 15 -9.01 24.74 -18.03
C VAL A 15 -9.98 24.58 -16.85
N ALA A 16 -10.72 23.48 -16.82
CA ALA A 16 -11.50 23.12 -15.65
C ALA A 16 -10.52 22.89 -14.48
N ALA A 17 -10.53 23.80 -13.50
CA ALA A 17 -9.77 23.60 -12.28
C ALA A 17 -10.28 22.31 -11.61
N ALA A 18 -9.40 21.32 -11.45
CA ALA A 18 -9.72 20.13 -10.66
C ALA A 18 -10.19 20.60 -9.28
N PRO A 19 -11.26 20.02 -8.71
CA PRO A 19 -11.74 20.42 -7.40
C PRO A 19 -10.61 20.25 -6.38
N SER A 20 -10.03 21.36 -5.96
CA SER A 20 -8.97 21.34 -4.96
C SER A 20 -9.58 20.80 -3.67
N GLY A 21 -9.05 19.69 -3.16
CA GLY A 21 -9.41 19.18 -1.84
C GLY A 21 -9.44 20.28 -0.80
N LYS A 22 -10.30 20.16 0.22
CA LYS A 22 -10.25 21.08 1.34
C LYS A 22 -8.86 20.99 1.96
N ARG A 23 -8.16 22.13 2.03
CA ARG A 23 -6.89 22.23 2.76
C ARG A 23 -7.19 22.04 4.25
N CYS A 24 -7.15 20.80 4.70
CA CYS A 24 -7.38 20.37 6.07
C CYS A 24 -6.49 19.18 6.40
N THR A 25 -6.50 18.79 7.68
CA THR A 25 -5.83 17.59 8.18
C THR A 25 -6.89 16.63 8.71
N GLY A 26 -7.03 15.49 8.05
CA GLY A 26 -7.80 14.36 8.55
C GLY A 26 -6.95 13.52 9.49
N THR A 27 -7.54 13.03 10.59
CA THR A 27 -6.85 12.10 11.51
C THR A 27 -7.60 10.78 11.54
N ILE A 28 -6.89 9.66 11.44
CA ILE A 28 -7.42 8.30 11.49
C ILE A 28 -6.90 7.63 12.75
N SER A 29 -7.79 7.28 13.67
CA SER A 29 -7.48 6.44 14.85
C SER A 29 -8.35 5.17 14.88
N SER A 30 -9.21 5.00 13.88
CA SER A 30 -10.08 3.86 13.67
C SER A 30 -10.59 3.83 12.23
N LEU A 31 -11.20 2.73 11.78
CA LEU A 31 -11.81 2.66 10.45
C LEU A 31 -12.98 3.65 10.25
N ASN A 32 -13.61 4.12 11.34
CA ASN A 32 -14.74 5.07 11.25
C ASN A 32 -14.29 6.47 10.79
N ASP A 33 -13.01 6.80 11.00
CA ASP A 33 -12.48 8.13 10.71
C ASP A 33 -12.11 8.31 9.23
N VAL A 34 -11.91 7.20 8.51
CA VAL A 34 -11.41 7.16 7.13
C VAL A 34 -12.23 8.05 6.20
N THR A 35 -13.57 7.94 6.26
CA THR A 35 -14.48 8.67 5.38
C THR A 35 -14.36 10.19 5.53
N ALA A 36 -14.11 10.67 6.75
CA ALA A 36 -13.89 12.08 7.02
C ALA A 36 -12.48 12.49 6.62
N ALA A 37 -11.47 11.70 6.97
CA ALA A 37 -10.07 12.02 6.76
C ALA A 37 -9.68 12.11 5.28
N GLN A 38 -10.21 11.22 4.42
CA GLN A 38 -9.87 11.19 2.99
C GLN A 38 -10.40 12.41 2.19
N LYS A 39 -11.17 13.30 2.82
CA LYS A 39 -11.62 14.58 2.23
C LYS A 39 -10.59 15.70 2.41
N CYS A 40 -9.50 15.44 3.13
CA CYS A 40 -8.43 16.38 3.43
C CYS A 40 -7.19 16.13 2.58
N THR A 41 -6.44 17.18 2.30
CA THR A 41 -5.15 17.13 1.58
C THR A 41 -3.98 16.65 2.46
N THR A 42 -4.21 16.51 3.77
CA THR A 42 -3.28 15.85 4.69
C THR A 42 -4.05 14.82 5.49
N ILE A 43 -3.50 13.61 5.61
CA ILE A 43 -4.05 12.52 6.42
C ILE A 43 -2.98 12.06 7.40
N ASN A 44 -3.30 12.10 8.69
CA ASN A 44 -2.47 11.55 9.75
C ASN A 44 -3.10 10.26 10.27
N ILE A 45 -2.32 9.20 10.36
CA ILE A 45 -2.77 7.88 10.82
C ILE A 45 -2.11 7.63 12.16
N ASN A 46 -2.88 7.66 13.24
CA ASN A 46 -2.40 7.32 14.58
C ASN A 46 -2.26 5.81 14.73
N ALA A 47 -1.68 5.38 15.85
CA ALA A 47 -1.68 3.96 16.21
C ALA A 47 -3.12 3.47 16.43
N PHE A 48 -3.50 2.36 15.82
CA PHE A 48 -4.76 1.68 16.09
C PHE A 48 -4.74 0.21 15.65
N THR A 49 -5.71 -0.55 16.14
CA THR A 49 -5.94 -1.92 15.68
C THR A 49 -7.10 -1.95 14.68
N VAL A 50 -6.84 -2.46 13.48
CA VAL A 50 -7.87 -2.76 12.48
C VAL A 50 -8.63 -4.01 12.94
N PRO A 51 -9.97 -3.99 13.03
CA PRO A 51 -10.75 -5.17 13.41
C PRO A 51 -10.50 -6.37 12.48
N ALA A 52 -10.61 -7.58 13.03
CA ALA A 52 -10.39 -8.81 12.28
C ALA A 52 -11.30 -8.91 11.05
N GLY A 53 -10.75 -9.37 9.92
CA GLY A 53 -11.51 -9.57 8.68
C GLY A 53 -11.94 -8.27 7.99
N LYS A 54 -11.33 -7.13 8.31
CA LYS A 54 -11.60 -5.83 7.68
C LYS A 54 -10.37 -5.29 6.96
N THR A 55 -10.60 -4.60 5.85
CA THR A 55 -9.58 -3.83 5.14
C THR A 55 -9.51 -2.41 5.69
N PHE A 56 -8.31 -1.90 5.94
CA PHE A 56 -8.06 -0.48 6.07
C PHE A 56 -7.76 0.11 4.68
N ALA A 57 -8.76 0.78 4.08
CA ALA A 57 -8.67 1.31 2.73
C ALA A 57 -8.73 2.84 2.72
N ILE A 58 -7.82 3.50 1.99
CA ILE A 58 -7.80 4.94 1.77
C ILE A 58 -7.88 5.24 0.28
N SER A 59 -8.86 6.03 -0.13
CA SER A 59 -8.93 6.64 -1.46
C SER A 59 -8.70 8.14 -1.31
N ALA A 60 -7.45 8.56 -1.42
CA ALA A 60 -7.04 9.93 -1.15
C ALA A 60 -7.26 10.85 -2.35
N LEU A 61 -7.42 12.15 -2.07
CA LEU A 61 -7.42 13.19 -3.09
C LEU A 61 -6.02 13.32 -3.71
N ASP A 62 -5.95 13.73 -4.97
CA ASP A 62 -4.68 13.91 -5.65
C ASP A 62 -3.79 14.92 -4.92
N GLY A 63 -2.49 14.66 -4.85
CA GLY A 63 -1.53 15.50 -4.13
C GLY A 63 -1.57 15.37 -2.59
N THR A 64 -2.38 14.45 -2.04
CA THR A 64 -2.50 14.30 -0.58
C THR A 64 -1.19 13.81 0.04
N THR A 65 -0.82 14.41 1.16
CA THR A 65 0.24 13.89 2.05
C THR A 65 -0.37 13.00 3.13
N ILE A 66 0.11 11.78 3.27
CA ILE A 66 -0.31 10.79 4.26
C ILE A 66 0.87 10.50 5.19
N ASN A 67 0.68 10.62 6.49
CA ASN A 67 1.71 10.35 7.49
C ASN A 67 1.24 9.25 8.46
N LEU A 68 2.05 8.22 8.65
CA LEU A 68 1.92 7.38 9.85
C LEU A 68 2.50 8.14 11.04
N LEU A 69 1.74 8.18 12.14
CA LEU A 69 2.12 8.72 13.43
C LEU A 69 2.15 7.64 14.52
N GLY A 70 1.87 6.38 14.15
CA GLY A 70 1.87 5.24 15.04
C GLY A 70 1.67 3.93 14.29
N ASP A 71 1.89 2.84 15.00
CA ASP A 71 1.80 1.49 14.42
C ASP A 71 0.36 1.05 14.23
N VAL A 72 0.09 0.39 13.10
CA VAL A 72 -1.20 -0.19 12.77
C VAL A 72 -1.12 -1.70 12.86
N LYS A 73 -1.96 -2.28 13.70
CA LYS A 73 -2.03 -3.73 13.90
C LYS A 73 -3.29 -4.30 13.28
N PHE A 74 -3.21 -5.45 12.61
CA PHE A 74 -4.39 -6.11 12.05
C PHE A 74 -4.90 -7.24 12.95
N GLY A 75 -6.21 -7.26 13.19
CA GLY A 75 -6.88 -8.39 13.84
C GLY A 75 -6.87 -9.64 12.97
N VAL A 76 -6.80 -10.81 13.61
CA VAL A 76 -6.64 -12.10 12.93
C VAL A 76 -7.98 -12.67 12.49
N ALA A 77 -8.14 -12.89 11.19
CA ALA A 77 -9.19 -13.70 10.58
C ALA A 77 -8.64 -14.41 9.34
N ASN A 78 -9.22 -15.55 8.98
CA ASN A 78 -8.92 -16.27 7.74
C ASN A 78 -9.84 -15.77 6.62
N TRP A 79 -9.29 -15.04 5.65
CA TRP A 79 -10.01 -14.43 4.54
C TRP A 79 -9.00 -14.00 3.47
N ALA A 80 -9.47 -13.59 2.30
CA ALA A 80 -8.60 -13.29 1.15
C ALA A 80 -7.76 -12.02 1.32
N GLY A 81 -8.18 -11.04 2.12
CA GLY A 81 -7.55 -9.71 2.15
C GLY A 81 -7.98 -8.81 0.97
N PRO A 82 -7.25 -7.71 0.69
CA PRO A 82 -6.03 -7.26 1.37
C PRO A 82 -6.28 -6.69 2.76
N LEU A 83 -5.22 -6.57 3.57
CA LEU A 83 -5.28 -5.93 4.89
C LEU A 83 -5.32 -4.40 4.76
N PHE A 84 -4.41 -3.82 3.99
CA PHE A 84 -4.32 -2.39 3.70
C PHE A 84 -4.45 -2.10 2.21
N SER A 85 -5.10 -0.99 1.85
CA SER A 85 -5.12 -0.48 0.48
C SER A 85 -5.02 1.04 0.45
N VAL A 86 -4.19 1.58 -0.44
CA VAL A 86 -4.12 3.02 -0.71
C VAL A 86 -4.23 3.29 -2.20
N ALA A 87 -5.03 4.30 -2.57
CA ALA A 87 -5.20 4.76 -3.94
C ALA A 87 -5.25 6.29 -4.03
N GLY A 88 -4.75 6.83 -5.15
CA GLY A 88 -4.75 8.28 -5.45
C GLY A 88 -3.55 8.67 -6.32
N ASN A 89 -3.56 9.88 -6.89
CA ASN A 89 -2.46 10.33 -7.76
C ASN A 89 -1.55 11.33 -7.06
N ASN A 90 -0.26 11.26 -7.38
CA ASN A 90 0.76 12.17 -6.86
C ASN A 90 0.73 12.29 -5.32
N LEU A 91 0.56 11.16 -4.64
CA LEU A 91 0.53 11.12 -3.18
C LEU A 91 1.95 11.19 -2.62
N VAL A 92 2.06 11.70 -1.40
CA VAL A 92 3.26 11.59 -0.56
C VAL A 92 2.90 10.76 0.64
N PHE A 93 3.29 9.49 0.67
CA PHE A 93 3.07 8.59 1.79
C PHE A 93 4.35 8.46 2.62
N ASN A 94 4.32 9.01 3.84
CA ASN A 94 5.41 8.99 4.80
C ASN A 94 5.11 8.00 5.91
N GLY A 95 5.81 6.88 5.93
CA GLY A 95 5.68 5.88 6.98
C GLY A 95 6.35 6.27 8.30
N ASN A 96 7.25 7.27 8.29
CA ASN A 96 7.95 7.77 9.49
C ASN A 96 8.60 6.67 10.36
N GLY A 97 8.93 5.51 9.79
CA GLY A 97 9.50 4.37 10.50
C GLY A 97 8.48 3.51 11.26
N HIS A 98 7.18 3.81 11.15
CA HIS A 98 6.11 3.07 11.80
C HIS A 98 5.75 1.78 11.06
N THR A 99 5.09 0.90 11.81
CA THR A 99 4.86 -0.49 11.43
C THR A 99 3.40 -0.77 11.08
N PHE A 100 3.20 -1.52 10.01
CA PHE A 100 1.99 -2.33 9.81
C PHE A 100 2.28 -3.77 10.24
N ASP A 101 1.61 -4.27 11.28
CA ASP A 101 1.77 -5.63 11.81
C ASP A 101 0.63 -6.54 11.36
N GLY A 102 0.97 -7.49 10.47
CA GLY A 102 0.04 -8.42 9.85
C GLY A 102 -0.26 -9.68 10.69
N GLN A 103 0.41 -9.85 11.83
CA GLN A 103 0.20 -10.98 12.75
C GLN A 103 0.42 -12.37 12.10
N GLY A 104 1.34 -12.46 11.14
CA GLY A 104 1.64 -13.62 10.29
C GLY A 104 1.79 -14.95 11.01
N ALA A 105 2.43 -14.96 12.19
CA ALA A 105 2.61 -16.16 13.01
C ALA A 105 1.30 -16.87 13.40
N SER A 106 0.16 -16.17 13.36
CA SER A 106 -1.16 -16.76 13.61
C SER A 106 -1.64 -17.64 12.43
N TYR A 107 -1.11 -17.39 11.24
CA TYR A 107 -1.50 -17.98 9.96
C TYR A 107 -0.53 -19.05 9.48
N TRP A 108 0.77 -18.83 9.71
CA TRP A 108 1.86 -19.60 9.16
C TRP A 108 1.81 -21.09 9.55
N ASP A 109 1.75 -21.93 8.52
CA ASP A 109 1.61 -23.38 8.56
C ASP A 109 2.57 -24.07 7.57
N GLY A 110 3.56 -23.34 7.06
CA GLY A 110 4.54 -23.82 6.07
C GLY A 110 3.99 -24.02 4.65
N GLN A 111 2.71 -23.74 4.40
CA GLN A 111 2.07 -23.98 3.10
C GLN A 111 1.78 -22.71 2.31
N GLY A 112 1.90 -21.53 2.92
CA GLY A 112 1.70 -20.24 2.24
C GLY A 112 0.33 -20.17 1.55
N GLY A 113 0.30 -19.82 0.27
CA GLY A 113 -0.87 -19.82 -0.60
C GLY A 113 -1.17 -21.17 -1.28
N ASN A 114 -0.29 -22.17 -1.14
CA ASN A 114 -0.43 -23.48 -1.79
C ASN A 114 -1.37 -24.45 -1.04
N GLY A 115 -1.78 -24.10 0.18
CA GLY A 115 -2.66 -24.95 1.01
C GLY A 115 -2.86 -24.42 2.42
N GLY A 116 -3.43 -25.28 3.28
CA GLY A 116 -3.66 -24.98 4.70
C GLY A 116 -4.79 -23.96 4.94
N VAL A 117 -4.61 -23.08 5.92
CA VAL A 117 -5.62 -22.03 6.22
C VAL A 117 -5.57 -20.91 5.19
N THR A 118 -6.70 -20.27 4.90
CA THR A 118 -6.74 -19.05 4.10
C THR A 118 -5.99 -17.93 4.80
N LYS A 119 -5.01 -17.35 4.12
CA LYS A 119 -4.16 -16.26 4.62
C LYS A 119 -4.50 -14.98 3.85
N PRO A 120 -4.72 -13.82 4.49
CA PRO A 120 -4.97 -12.58 3.77
C PRO A 120 -3.74 -12.18 2.95
N HIS A 121 -3.88 -12.06 1.63
CA HIS A 121 -2.80 -11.63 0.74
C HIS A 121 -3.33 -10.90 -0.51
N PRO A 122 -2.63 -9.89 -1.04
CA PRO A 122 -1.45 -9.26 -0.46
C PRO A 122 -1.80 -8.51 0.84
N MET A 123 -0.83 -8.31 1.73
CA MET A 123 -1.04 -7.48 2.93
C MET A 123 -1.26 -6.02 2.55
N MET A 124 -0.43 -5.48 1.65
CA MET A 124 -0.38 -4.09 1.25
C MET A 124 -0.72 -3.94 -0.24
N LYS A 125 -1.89 -3.38 -0.56
CA LYS A 125 -2.29 -3.07 -1.94
C LYS A 125 -2.00 -1.60 -2.28
N ILE A 126 -1.01 -1.37 -3.14
CA ILE A 126 -0.54 -0.02 -3.51
C ILE A 126 -1.05 0.33 -4.90
N LYS A 127 -2.01 1.26 -4.97
CA LYS A 127 -2.65 1.75 -6.20
C LYS A 127 -2.48 3.27 -6.32
N MET A 128 -1.29 3.78 -6.04
CA MET A 128 -0.99 5.21 -6.05
C MET A 128 0.21 5.55 -6.93
N SER A 129 0.31 6.81 -7.36
CA SER A 129 1.52 7.40 -7.92
C SER A 129 2.12 8.42 -6.95
N GLY A 130 3.37 8.83 -7.16
CA GLY A 130 4.09 9.76 -6.27
C GLY A 130 5.20 9.08 -5.48
N THR A 131 5.22 9.26 -4.15
CA THR A 131 6.26 8.70 -3.26
C THR A 131 5.65 7.91 -2.11
N TYR A 132 6.26 6.78 -1.78
CA TYR A 132 5.87 5.92 -0.68
C TYR A 132 7.14 5.50 0.08
N SER A 133 7.32 5.98 1.30
CA SER A 133 8.63 5.87 1.95
C SER A 133 8.57 5.51 3.43
N ASN A 134 9.65 4.88 3.92
CA ASN A 134 9.91 4.70 5.35
C ASN A 134 8.79 3.95 6.11
N VAL A 135 8.16 2.96 5.46
CA VAL A 135 7.16 2.07 6.07
C VAL A 135 7.83 0.76 6.45
N LYS A 136 7.53 0.26 7.66
CA LYS A 136 7.83 -1.11 8.07
C LYS A 136 6.59 -1.98 7.93
N VAL A 137 6.73 -3.14 7.28
CA VAL A 137 5.75 -4.24 7.33
C VAL A 137 6.35 -5.36 8.14
N LEU A 138 5.61 -5.81 9.15
CA LEU A 138 6.01 -6.86 10.08
C LEU A 138 5.05 -8.04 9.97
N ASN A 139 5.60 -9.24 9.82
CA ASN A 139 4.88 -10.51 9.86
C ASN A 139 3.63 -10.52 8.96
N SER A 140 3.79 -10.37 7.65
CA SER A 140 2.69 -10.54 6.71
C SER A 140 2.17 -11.99 6.71
N PRO A 141 0.85 -12.23 6.55
CA PRO A 141 0.32 -13.60 6.50
C PRO A 141 0.85 -14.43 5.32
N ALA A 142 1.08 -13.78 4.17
CA ALA A 142 1.75 -14.29 2.98
C ALA A 142 2.33 -13.08 2.20
N HIS A 143 2.10 -12.94 0.89
CA HIS A 143 2.65 -11.86 0.05
C HIS A 143 2.46 -10.46 0.66
N VAL A 144 3.49 -9.62 0.59
CA VAL A 144 3.54 -8.33 1.28
C VAL A 144 2.94 -7.22 0.41
N TYR A 145 3.68 -6.72 -0.58
CA TYR A 145 3.24 -5.63 -1.44
C TYR A 145 2.72 -6.15 -2.77
N SER A 146 1.53 -5.73 -3.17
CA SER A 146 1.10 -5.79 -4.56
C SER A 146 0.98 -4.38 -5.11
N VAL A 147 1.77 -4.08 -6.15
CA VAL A 147 1.95 -2.73 -6.67
C VAL A 147 1.38 -2.60 -8.08
N SER A 148 0.50 -1.62 -8.25
CA SER A 148 -0.08 -1.26 -9.55
C SER A 148 -0.32 0.26 -9.58
N ASN A 149 0.75 1.02 -9.84
CA ASN A 149 0.70 2.48 -9.85
C ASN A 149 0.09 3.01 -11.17
N PRO A 150 -0.73 4.08 -11.11
CA PRO A 150 -1.37 4.69 -12.28
C PRO A 150 -0.44 5.65 -13.06
N ALA A 151 0.66 6.05 -12.45
CA ALA A 151 1.74 6.88 -13.02
C ALA A 151 3.00 6.66 -12.16
N LYS A 152 4.11 7.34 -12.46
CA LYS A 152 5.39 7.16 -11.76
C LYS A 152 5.24 7.05 -10.23
N LEU A 153 5.82 5.99 -9.67
CA LEU A 153 5.86 5.74 -8.23
C LEU A 153 7.31 5.45 -7.80
N VAL A 154 7.75 6.11 -6.74
CA VAL A 154 8.99 5.78 -6.03
C VAL A 154 8.64 5.21 -4.66
N MET A 155 9.06 3.97 -4.41
CA MET A 155 8.97 3.29 -3.13
C MET A 155 10.36 3.23 -2.51
N SER A 156 10.60 3.85 -1.36
CA SER A 156 11.96 3.95 -0.81
C SER A 156 12.05 3.71 0.69
N LYS A 157 13.20 3.19 1.16
CA LYS A 157 13.48 2.99 2.59
C LYS A 157 12.44 2.11 3.28
N LEU A 158 11.94 1.10 2.59
CA LEU A 158 10.95 0.18 3.14
C LEU A 158 11.65 -0.93 3.92
N THR A 159 11.00 -1.43 4.96
CA THR A 159 11.45 -2.62 5.69
C THR A 159 10.35 -3.66 5.65
N ILE A 160 10.66 -4.85 5.14
CA ILE A 160 9.82 -6.03 5.26
C ILE A 160 10.53 -6.97 6.22
N ASP A 161 9.88 -7.28 7.34
CA ASP A 161 10.41 -8.16 8.37
C ASP A 161 9.45 -9.31 8.61
N ASN A 162 9.69 -10.40 7.89
CA ASN A 162 9.04 -11.70 8.07
C ASN A 162 10.02 -12.73 8.65
N SER A 163 11.14 -12.30 9.25
CA SER A 163 12.21 -13.18 9.76
C SER A 163 11.70 -14.24 10.75
N ALA A 164 10.63 -13.93 11.49
CA ALA A 164 9.98 -14.90 12.38
C ALA A 164 9.43 -16.13 11.63
N GLY A 165 9.14 -16.00 10.33
CA GLY A 165 8.67 -17.06 9.45
C GLY A 165 9.71 -18.14 9.16
N ASP A 166 11.01 -17.87 9.35
CA ASP A 166 12.09 -18.86 9.12
C ASP A 166 12.03 -20.02 10.14
N LYS A 167 11.51 -19.75 11.33
CA LYS A 167 11.40 -20.76 12.38
C LYS A 167 10.23 -21.70 12.09
N ALA A 168 10.50 -23.00 12.20
CA ALA A 168 9.43 -24.00 12.21
C ALA A 168 8.49 -23.82 13.40
N ASN A 169 7.25 -24.27 13.24
CA ASN A 169 6.25 -24.32 14.31
C ASN A 169 5.50 -25.66 14.28
N SER A 170 4.55 -25.84 15.20
CA SER A 170 3.77 -27.09 15.31
C SER A 170 2.88 -27.39 14.10
N LYS A 171 2.68 -26.43 13.18
CA LYS A 171 1.85 -26.55 11.98
C LYS A 171 2.67 -26.77 10.71
N SER A 172 3.97 -26.47 10.72
CA SER A 172 4.82 -26.44 9.51
C SER A 172 5.62 -27.72 9.26
N GLY A 173 5.41 -28.78 10.05
CA GLY A 173 6.03 -30.09 9.81
C GLY A 173 7.56 -30.10 9.88
N GLY A 174 8.17 -29.14 10.59
CA GLY A 174 9.63 -29.00 10.70
C GLY A 174 10.28 -28.07 9.66
N SER A 175 9.52 -27.62 8.65
CA SER A 175 9.95 -26.58 7.71
C SER A 175 9.74 -25.18 8.28
N ALA A 176 10.30 -24.15 7.63
CA ALA A 176 9.96 -22.75 7.90
C ALA A 176 8.43 -22.57 7.95
N ALA A 177 7.94 -21.79 8.92
CA ALA A 177 6.51 -21.59 9.08
C ALA A 177 5.94 -20.61 8.04
N GLY A 178 6.70 -19.55 7.73
CA GLY A 178 6.37 -18.60 6.67
C GLY A 178 6.63 -19.19 5.29
N HIS A 179 5.75 -18.92 4.32
CA HIS A 179 5.88 -19.34 2.93
C HIS A 179 5.02 -18.41 2.05
N ASN A 180 5.45 -18.17 0.80
CA ASN A 180 4.86 -17.16 -0.09
C ASN A 180 4.76 -15.78 0.58
N THR A 181 5.84 -15.37 1.26
CA THR A 181 5.98 -14.07 1.93
C THR A 181 6.72 -13.06 1.04
N ASP A 182 6.39 -13.09 -0.25
CA ASP A 182 6.97 -12.29 -1.32
C ASP A 182 7.02 -10.81 -0.93
N GLY A 183 8.16 -10.17 -1.17
CA GLY A 183 8.37 -8.78 -0.81
C GLY A 183 7.52 -7.84 -1.66
N PHE A 184 7.68 -7.93 -2.99
CA PHE A 184 6.99 -7.07 -3.94
C PHE A 184 6.52 -7.87 -5.16
N ASP A 185 5.20 -7.99 -5.32
CA ASP A 185 4.55 -8.46 -6.55
C ASP A 185 4.17 -7.25 -7.40
N VAL A 186 4.82 -7.10 -8.56
CA VAL A 186 4.68 -5.90 -9.38
C VAL A 186 4.16 -6.22 -10.78
N SER A 187 3.13 -5.47 -11.19
CA SER A 187 2.52 -5.55 -12.52
C SER A 187 2.20 -4.15 -13.03
N THR A 188 3.23 -3.40 -13.41
CA THR A 188 3.13 -1.96 -13.65
C THR A 188 4.32 -1.40 -14.45
N THR A 189 4.31 -0.11 -14.75
CA THR A 189 5.37 0.65 -15.43
C THR A 189 5.76 1.85 -14.57
N ASP A 190 6.93 2.44 -14.81
CA ASP A 190 7.44 3.61 -14.07
C ASP A 190 7.48 3.45 -12.55
N LEU A 191 7.89 2.27 -12.08
CA LEU A 191 8.10 1.98 -10.66
C LEU A 191 9.60 1.96 -10.34
N THR A 192 9.98 2.68 -9.29
CA THR A 192 11.31 2.58 -8.67
C THR A 192 11.15 2.08 -7.24
N ILE A 193 11.87 1.01 -6.89
CA ILE A 193 12.00 0.53 -5.51
C ILE A 193 13.48 0.66 -5.13
N GLU A 194 13.77 1.42 -4.08
CA GLU A 194 15.15 1.73 -3.67
C GLU A 194 15.34 1.72 -2.16
N ASP A 195 16.59 1.58 -1.71
CA ASP A 195 17.00 1.66 -0.30
C ASP A 195 16.21 0.79 0.68
N SER A 196 15.64 -0.32 0.22
CA SER A 196 14.72 -1.16 1.02
C SER A 196 15.39 -2.44 1.52
N THR A 197 14.98 -2.91 2.69
CA THR A 197 15.48 -4.15 3.32
C THR A 197 14.36 -5.17 3.44
N ILE A 198 14.60 -6.40 2.98
CA ILE A 198 13.61 -7.47 2.95
C ILE A 198 14.18 -8.70 3.66
N TYR A 199 13.47 -9.17 4.68
CA TYR A 199 13.68 -10.47 5.33
C TYR A 199 12.41 -11.30 5.14
N ASN A 200 12.45 -12.34 4.30
CA ASN A 200 11.29 -13.16 3.97
C ASN A 200 11.69 -14.60 3.57
N GLN A 201 10.71 -15.39 3.13
CA GLN A 201 10.86 -16.82 2.79
C GLN A 201 10.60 -17.12 1.31
N ASP A 202 10.42 -16.10 0.49
CA ASP A 202 10.08 -16.22 -0.93
C ASP A 202 10.72 -15.07 -1.73
N ASP A 203 10.27 -14.81 -2.95
CA ASP A 203 10.83 -13.77 -3.82
C ASP A 203 10.97 -12.42 -3.09
N CYS A 204 12.17 -11.83 -3.12
CA CYS A 204 12.35 -10.46 -2.66
C CYS A 204 11.52 -9.49 -3.52
N ILE A 205 11.43 -9.77 -4.82
CA ILE A 205 10.59 -9.08 -5.80
C ILE A 205 10.24 -10.04 -6.93
N ALA A 206 8.97 -10.06 -7.32
CA ALA A 206 8.45 -10.75 -8.49
C ALA A 206 7.91 -9.72 -9.49
N ILE A 207 8.62 -9.52 -10.60
CA ILE A 207 8.17 -8.65 -11.71
C ILE A 207 7.32 -9.48 -12.67
N ASN A 208 6.00 -9.50 -12.45
CA ASN A 208 5.08 -10.32 -13.25
C ASN A 208 4.72 -9.66 -14.60
N LYS A 209 4.71 -8.32 -14.66
CA LYS A 209 4.43 -7.55 -15.88
C LYS A 209 5.01 -6.13 -15.79
N GLY A 210 5.51 -5.60 -16.91
CA GLY A 210 5.90 -4.20 -17.03
C GLY A 210 6.36 -3.84 -18.44
N SER A 211 6.58 -2.54 -18.66
CA SER A 211 7.14 -1.95 -19.88
C SER A 211 8.03 -0.77 -19.52
#